data_AF-A0A0G4NGD6-F1
#
_entry.id   AF-A0A0G4NGD6-F1
#
_cell.length_a   1.000
_cell.length_b   1.000
_cell.length_c   1.000
_cell.angle_alpha   90.00
_cell.angle_beta   90.00
_cell.angle_gamma   90.00
#
_symmetry.space_group_name_H-M   'P 1'
#
loop_
_entity.id
_entity.type
_entity.pdbx_description
1 polymer ?
#
loop_
_entity_poly.entity_id
_entity_poly.type
_entity_poly.pdbx_seq_one_letter_code
_entity_poly.pdbx_strand_id
1 'polypeptide(L)'
;MYNQQRLAMPDYFPVASSSSAVMQAQSQPNYDAYAAAPNVGIPPMQHRASSGAWTPQDDQTLLAARAQGLNWAQIQITYFGNKTPNACRKRHERLMERKGADDWDNRKLERLAKEYMSMRKDIWSGLAARTGEKWNVV
;
A
#
# COMPACT_ATOMS: atom_id res chain seq x y z
N MET A 1 39.06 33.23 -13.07
CA MET A 1 38.35 33.29 -11.76
C MET A 1 36.87 33.43 -12.07
N TYR A 2 36.12 32.33 -12.12
CA TYR A 2 34.69 32.35 -12.46
C TYR A 2 33.85 32.30 -11.18
N ASN A 3 32.99 33.30 -11.02
CA ASN A 3 32.01 33.47 -9.96
C ASN A 3 30.80 32.55 -10.22
N GLN A 4 30.40 31.73 -9.24
CA GLN A 4 29.08 31.11 -9.22
C GLN A 4 28.37 31.44 -7.90
N GLN A 5 27.36 32.31 -7.97
CA GLN A 5 26.39 32.50 -6.89
C GLN A 5 25.48 31.26 -6.80
N ARG A 6 25.51 30.54 -5.68
CA ARG A 6 24.43 29.62 -5.28
C ARG A 6 23.41 30.38 -4.42
N LEU A 7 22.16 30.40 -4.87
CA LEU A 7 21.00 30.78 -4.04
C LEU A 7 20.74 29.66 -3.01
N ALA A 8 20.71 30.00 -1.71
CA ALA A 8 20.40 29.08 -0.63
C ALA A 8 18.90 29.14 -0.27
N MET A 9 18.25 27.96 -0.16
CA MET A 9 16.92 27.79 0.43
C MET A 9 17.06 27.70 1.96
N PRO A 10 16.17 28.29 2.78
CA PRO A 10 16.27 28.18 4.24
C PRO A 10 15.74 26.83 4.75
N ASP A 11 16.56 26.19 5.58
CA ASP A 11 16.25 24.99 6.37
C ASP A 11 15.09 25.24 7.35
N TYR A 12 13.93 24.67 7.03
CA TYR A 12 12.81 24.57 7.95
C TYR A 12 13.01 23.30 8.79
N PHE A 13 13.67 23.41 9.95
CA PHE A 13 13.45 22.65 11.20
C PHE A 13 14.69 22.74 12.10
N PRO A 14 14.66 23.51 13.21
CA PRO A 14 15.72 23.44 14.21
C PRO A 14 15.50 22.24 15.13
N VAL A 15 16.44 21.29 15.12
CA VAL A 15 16.61 20.32 16.22
C VAL A 15 17.27 21.06 17.38
N ALA A 16 16.53 21.27 18.47
CA ALA A 16 17.08 21.82 19.70
C ALA A 16 17.67 20.69 20.58
N SER A 17 19.00 20.68 20.67
CA SER A 17 19.78 19.97 21.69
C SER A 17 19.41 20.42 23.10
N SER A 18 19.43 19.46 24.03
CA SER A 18 19.11 19.63 25.44
C SER A 18 20.13 20.50 26.18
N SER A 19 19.65 21.59 26.80
CA SER A 19 20.36 22.33 27.85
C SER A 19 19.34 22.89 28.85
N SER A 20 19.56 22.60 30.12
CA SER A 20 18.74 22.93 31.29
C SER A 20 18.59 24.44 31.57
N ALA A 21 17.36 24.90 31.80
CA ALA A 21 17.09 26.15 32.54
C ALA A 21 15.65 26.19 33.11
N VAL A 22 15.60 26.13 34.45
CA VAL A 22 14.65 26.70 35.43
C VAL A 22 13.15 26.82 35.09
N MET A 23 12.36 26.14 35.93
CA MET A 23 10.90 26.20 35.97
C MET A 23 10.38 27.57 36.40
N GLN A 24 9.44 28.12 35.63
CA GLN A 24 8.59 29.23 36.08
C GLN A 24 7.16 28.69 36.20
N ALA A 25 6.64 28.71 37.44
CA ALA A 25 5.32 28.22 37.78
C ALA A 25 4.23 29.05 37.08
N GLN A 26 3.47 28.42 36.20
CA GLN A 26 2.20 28.94 35.71
C GLN A 26 1.08 28.02 36.22
N SER A 27 0.14 28.68 36.91
CA SER A 27 -1.06 28.17 37.53
C SER A 27 -1.85 27.21 36.62
N GLN A 28 -2.08 25.99 37.10
CA GLN A 28 -3.01 25.05 36.48
C GLN A 28 -4.46 25.43 36.81
N PRO A 29 -5.37 25.49 35.83
CA PRO A 29 -6.79 25.61 36.12
C PRO A 29 -7.30 24.30 36.73
N ASN A 30 -8.05 24.44 37.81
CA ASN A 30 -8.70 23.39 38.58
C ASN A 30 -9.65 22.56 37.68
N TYR A 31 -9.37 21.27 37.49
CA TYR A 31 -10.16 20.34 36.67
C TYR A 31 -11.25 19.60 37.45
N ASP A 32 -11.47 19.94 38.71
CA ASP A 32 -12.43 19.21 39.51
C ASP A 32 -13.88 19.64 39.19
N ALA A 33 -14.69 18.62 38.92
CA ALA A 33 -16.15 18.61 38.88
C ALA A 33 -16.87 18.87 37.53
N TYR A 34 -16.50 18.16 36.46
CA TYR A 34 -17.55 17.67 35.53
C TYR A 34 -18.09 16.35 36.07
N ALA A 35 -19.24 16.46 36.72
CA ALA A 35 -20.06 15.34 37.15
C ALA A 35 -20.30 14.34 36.00
N ALA A 36 -20.20 13.05 36.31
CA ALA A 36 -20.44 11.96 35.39
C ALA A 36 -21.82 12.07 34.72
N ALA A 37 -21.84 12.41 33.43
CA ALA A 37 -23.03 12.32 32.61
C ALA A 37 -23.44 10.83 32.47
N PRO A 38 -24.74 10.50 32.51
CA PRO A 38 -25.18 9.12 32.39
C PRO A 38 -24.84 8.58 31.01
N ASN A 39 -24.32 7.35 31.00
CA ASN A 39 -23.92 6.58 29.83
C ASN A 39 -25.12 6.32 28.90
N VAL A 40 -25.42 7.28 28.01
CA VAL A 40 -26.30 7.07 26.86
C VAL A 40 -25.59 6.11 25.92
N GLY A 41 -26.10 4.87 25.88
CA GLY A 41 -25.59 3.81 25.03
C GLY A 41 -25.51 4.29 23.58
N ILE A 42 -24.29 4.31 23.06
CA ILE A 42 -24.02 4.52 21.64
C ILE A 42 -24.74 3.37 20.92
N PRO A 43 -25.75 3.60 20.07
CA PRO A 43 -26.32 2.53 19.26
C PRO A 43 -25.18 1.93 18.42
N PRO A 44 -25.08 0.59 18.29
CA PRO A 44 -24.03 -0.01 17.48
C PRO A 44 -24.16 0.58 16.08
N MET A 45 -23.14 1.33 15.65
CA MET A 45 -23.08 1.80 14.27
C MET A 45 -23.11 0.55 13.40
N GLN A 46 -24.28 0.26 12.83
CA GLN A 46 -24.40 -0.72 11.79
C GLN A 46 -23.44 -0.26 10.70
N HIS A 47 -22.33 -0.98 10.56
CA HIS A 47 -21.41 -0.83 9.45
C HIS A 47 -22.24 -1.01 8.19
N ARG A 48 -22.71 0.10 7.62
CA ARG A 48 -23.37 0.11 6.33
C ARG A 48 -22.37 -0.56 5.39
N ALA A 49 -22.68 -1.79 4.96
CA ALA A 49 -21.83 -2.54 4.06
C ALA A 49 -21.37 -1.58 2.97
N SER A 50 -20.07 -1.33 2.90
CA SER A 50 -19.48 -0.25 2.11
C SER A 50 -19.98 -0.43 0.69
N SER A 51 -21.00 0.32 0.28
CA SER A 51 -21.72 0.07 -0.98
C SER A 51 -20.82 0.35 -2.20
N GLY A 52 -19.60 0.84 -1.96
CA GLY A 52 -18.51 1.03 -2.92
C GLY A 52 -17.31 0.09 -2.81
N ALA A 53 -17.29 -0.90 -1.89
CA ALA A 53 -16.19 -1.87 -1.85
C ALA A 53 -16.24 -2.76 -3.10
N TRP A 54 -15.08 -3.00 -3.69
CA TRP A 54 -14.90 -3.88 -4.85
C TRP A 54 -14.35 -5.21 -4.36
N THR A 55 -15.01 -6.30 -4.71
CA THR A 55 -14.54 -7.65 -4.42
C THR A 55 -13.75 -8.22 -5.60
N PRO A 56 -12.93 -9.27 -5.39
CA PRO A 56 -12.28 -9.97 -6.50
C PRO A 56 -13.28 -10.57 -7.50
N GLN A 57 -14.47 -10.95 -7.05
CA GLN A 57 -15.53 -11.44 -7.93
C GLN A 57 -16.12 -10.31 -8.80
N ASP A 58 -16.27 -9.11 -8.22
CA ASP A 58 -16.67 -7.92 -8.97
C ASP A 58 -15.64 -7.60 -10.06
N ASP A 59 -14.34 -7.72 -9.73
CA ASP A 59 -13.26 -7.48 -10.67
C ASP A 59 -13.29 -8.45 -11.85
N GLN A 60 -13.45 -9.76 -11.58
CA GLN A 60 -13.58 -10.76 -12.64
C GLN A 60 -14.79 -10.49 -13.55
N THR A 61 -15.93 -10.17 -12.95
CA THR A 61 -17.16 -9.85 -13.69
C THR A 61 -16.97 -8.61 -14.56
N LEU A 62 -16.35 -7.55 -14.01
CA LEU A 62 -16.05 -6.31 -14.72
C LEU A 62 -15.11 -6.54 -15.91
N LEU A 63 -14.05 -7.32 -15.72
CA LEU A 63 -13.09 -7.65 -16.77
C LEU A 63 -13.72 -8.51 -17.86
N ALA A 64 -14.50 -9.53 -17.50
CA ALA A 64 -15.17 -10.41 -18.44
C ALA A 64 -16.21 -9.65 -19.28
N ALA A 65 -17.05 -8.83 -18.64
CA ALA A 65 -18.04 -8.02 -19.33
C ALA A 65 -17.38 -7.00 -20.28
N ARG A 66 -16.22 -6.45 -19.89
CA ARG A 66 -15.47 -5.54 -20.77
C ARG A 66 -14.82 -6.26 -21.95
N ALA A 67 -14.31 -7.47 -21.75
CA ALA A 67 -13.77 -8.32 -22.82
C ALA A 67 -14.86 -8.73 -23.84
N GLN A 68 -16.11 -8.84 -23.41
CA GLN A 68 -17.28 -9.03 -24.30
C GLN A 68 -17.68 -7.78 -25.09
N GLY A 69 -17.02 -6.64 -24.85
CA GLY A 69 -17.27 -5.39 -25.58
C GLY A 69 -18.39 -4.52 -25.00
N LEU A 70 -19.00 -4.90 -23.87
CA LEU A 70 -20.04 -4.10 -23.21
C LEU A 70 -19.50 -2.73 -22.81
N ASN A 71 -20.32 -1.69 -22.94
CA ASN A 71 -19.96 -0.35 -22.51
C ASN A 71 -20.20 -0.17 -21.00
N TRP A 72 -19.61 0.88 -20.40
CA TRP A 72 -19.64 1.08 -18.94
C TRP A 72 -21.05 1.20 -18.35
N ALA A 73 -22.00 1.79 -19.08
CA ALA A 73 -23.37 1.95 -18.62
C ALA A 73 -24.10 0.59 -18.60
N GLN A 74 -23.93 -0.21 -19.66
CA GLN A 74 -24.47 -1.58 -19.73
C GLN A 74 -23.91 -2.45 -18.61
N ILE A 75 -22.58 -2.46 -18.43
CA ILE A 75 -21.92 -3.25 -17.38
C ILE A 75 -22.48 -2.87 -15.99
N GLN A 76 -22.65 -1.57 -15.74
CA GLN A 76 -23.18 -1.11 -14.47
C GLN A 76 -24.63 -1.56 -14.24
N ILE A 77 -25.51 -1.39 -15.22
CA ILE A 77 -26.92 -1.78 -15.09
C ILE A 77 -27.06 -3.29 -14.92
N THR A 78 -26.28 -4.09 -15.65
CA THR A 78 -26.37 -5.55 -15.66
C THR A 78 -25.79 -6.18 -14.39
N TYR A 79 -24.65 -5.67 -13.88
CA TYR A 79 -23.89 -6.35 -12.83
C TYR A 79 -23.71 -5.52 -11.54
N PHE A 80 -23.79 -4.20 -11.60
CA PHE A 80 -23.43 -3.31 -10.49
C PHE A 80 -24.49 -2.22 -10.23
N GLY A 81 -25.71 -2.63 -9.89
CA GLY A 81 -26.84 -1.71 -9.67
C GLY A 81 -26.61 -0.63 -8.60
N ASN A 82 -25.69 -0.86 -7.66
CA ASN A 82 -25.31 0.08 -6.61
C ASN A 82 -24.07 0.94 -6.93
N LYS A 83 -23.44 0.76 -8.09
CA LYS A 83 -22.26 1.53 -8.53
C LYS A 83 -22.62 2.42 -9.71
N THR A 84 -21.76 3.39 -10.04
CA THR A 84 -21.95 4.23 -11.24
C THR A 84 -21.14 3.71 -12.43
N PRO A 85 -21.51 4.04 -13.69
CA PRO A 85 -20.72 3.66 -14.86
C PRO A 85 -19.26 4.16 -14.79
N ASN A 86 -19.07 5.36 -14.24
CA ASN A 86 -17.73 5.91 -14.03
C ASN A 86 -16.93 5.11 -12.97
N ALA A 87 -17.58 4.58 -11.94
CA ALA A 87 -16.91 3.71 -10.97
C ALA A 87 -16.39 2.43 -11.63
N CYS A 88 -17.15 1.83 -12.56
CA CYS A 88 -16.73 0.66 -13.33
C CYS A 88 -15.50 0.98 -14.18
N ARG A 89 -15.50 2.12 -14.89
CA ARG A 89 -14.33 2.58 -15.67
C ARG A 89 -13.10 2.75 -14.79
N LYS A 90 -13.20 3.53 -13.71
CA LYS A 90 -12.07 3.80 -12.80
C LYS A 90 -11.53 2.53 -12.15
N ARG A 91 -12.40 1.55 -11.85
CA ARG A 91 -11.95 0.25 -11.32
C ARG A 91 -11.18 -0.53 -12.38
N HIS A 92 -11.71 -0.60 -13.60
CA HIS A 92 -11.06 -1.29 -14.70
C HIS A 92 -9.67 -0.69 -15.02
N GLU A 93 -9.55 0.64 -15.08
CA GLU A 93 -8.25 1.33 -15.26
C GLU A 93 -7.22 0.88 -14.21
N ARG A 94 -7.60 0.91 -12.93
CA ARG A 94 -6.74 0.44 -11.82
C ARG A 94 -6.36 -1.03 -11.92
N LEU A 95 -7.26 -1.89 -12.40
CA LEU A 95 -6.97 -3.32 -12.59
C LEU A 95 -5.96 -3.53 -13.72
N MET A 96 -6.05 -2.76 -14.81
CA MET A 96 -5.10 -2.85 -15.92
C MET A 96 -3.71 -2.32 -15.54
N GLU A 97 -3.63 -1.22 -14.78
CA GLU A 97 -2.37 -0.71 -14.24
C GLU A 97 -1.67 -1.73 -13.34
N ARG A 98 -2.41 -2.35 -12.41
CA ARG A 98 -1.87 -3.39 -11.52
C ARG A 98 -1.41 -4.61 -12.30
N LYS A 99 -2.20 -5.09 -13.26
CA LYS A 99 -1.83 -6.25 -14.08
C LYS A 99 -0.53 -6.01 -14.85
N GLY A 100 -0.30 -4.79 -15.34
CA GLY A 100 0.96 -4.42 -15.99
C GLY A 100 2.16 -4.45 -15.04
N ALA A 101 1.99 -3.96 -13.80
CA ALA A 101 3.03 -4.01 -12.77
C ALA A 101 3.34 -5.46 -12.34
N ASP A 102 2.31 -6.28 -12.11
CA ASP A 102 2.48 -7.68 -11.73
C ASP A 102 3.14 -8.51 -12.85
N ASP A 103 2.80 -8.27 -14.12
CA ASP A 103 3.43 -8.98 -15.25
C ASP A 103 4.93 -8.65 -15.36
N TRP A 104 5.29 -7.39 -15.11
CA TRP A 104 6.68 -6.95 -15.04
C TRP A 104 7.43 -7.65 -13.89
N ASP A 105 6.83 -7.70 -12.71
CA ASP A 105 7.41 -8.36 -11.54
C ASP A 105 7.57 -9.87 -11.75
N ASN A 106 6.60 -10.53 -12.39
CA ASN A 106 6.70 -11.95 -12.74
C ASN A 106 7.85 -12.24 -13.70
N ARG A 107 8.04 -11.44 -14.76
CA ARG A 107 9.16 -11.60 -15.70
C ARG A 107 10.51 -11.41 -15.02
N LYS A 108 10.61 -10.43 -14.12
CA LYS A 108 11.82 -10.19 -13.33
C LYS A 108 12.12 -11.37 -12.41
N LEU A 109 11.09 -11.92 -11.75
CA LEU A 109 11.22 -13.09 -10.88
C LEU A 109 11.63 -14.33 -11.67
N GLU A 110 11.05 -14.56 -12.84
CA GLU A 110 11.42 -15.68 -13.73
C GLU A 110 12.89 -15.57 -14.16
N ARG A 111 13.35 -14.36 -14.54
CA ARG A 111 14.76 -14.13 -14.85
C ARG A 111 15.65 -14.44 -13.65
N LEU A 112 15.30 -13.93 -12.47
CA LEU A 112 16.08 -14.17 -11.25
C LEU A 112 16.14 -15.66 -10.89
N ALA A 113 15.04 -16.39 -11.05
CA ALA A 113 14.99 -17.83 -10.84
C ALA A 113 15.92 -18.59 -11.82
N LYS A 114 15.93 -18.20 -13.10
CA LYS A 114 16.85 -18.80 -14.11
C LYS A 114 18.31 -18.55 -13.75
N GLU A 115 18.67 -17.31 -13.42
CA GLU A 115 20.03 -16.97 -13.01
C GLU A 115 20.45 -17.74 -11.76
N TYR A 116 19.58 -17.77 -10.73
CA TYR A 116 19.81 -18.58 -9.53
C TYR A 116 20.05 -20.06 -9.89
N MET A 117 19.20 -20.66 -10.72
CA MET A 117 19.35 -22.07 -11.11
C MET A 117 20.65 -22.33 -11.88
N SER A 118 21.13 -21.36 -12.66
CA SER A 118 22.41 -21.47 -13.38
C SER A 118 23.61 -21.42 -12.45
N MET A 119 23.57 -20.57 -11.41
CA MET A 119 24.68 -20.35 -10.48
C MET A 119 24.59 -21.19 -9.20
N ARG A 120 23.48 -21.88 -8.94
CA ARG A 120 23.23 -22.58 -7.66
C ARG A 120 24.36 -23.56 -7.32
N LYS A 121 24.91 -24.25 -8.31
CA LYS A 121 26.04 -25.16 -8.08
C LYS A 121 27.23 -24.41 -7.51
N ASP A 122 27.62 -23.29 -8.12
CA ASP A 122 28.79 -22.50 -7.69
C ASP A 122 28.56 -21.82 -6.33
N ILE A 123 27.33 -21.39 -6.05
CA ILE A 123 26.93 -20.82 -4.76
C ILE A 123 27.03 -21.88 -3.65
N TRP A 124 26.51 -23.07 -3.88
CA TRP A 124 26.34 -24.08 -2.84
C TRP A 124 27.49 -25.09 -2.76
N SER A 125 28.30 -25.29 -3.80
CA SER A 125 29.37 -26.29 -3.83
C SER A 125 30.46 -26.01 -2.80
N GLY A 126 30.83 -24.75 -2.62
CA GLY A 126 31.83 -24.34 -1.63
C GLY A 126 31.37 -24.57 -0.20
N LEU A 127 30.07 -24.39 0.07
CA LEU A 127 29.48 -24.66 1.38
C LEU A 127 29.45 -26.16 1.66
N ALA A 128 28.94 -26.95 0.71
CA ALA A 128 28.88 -28.40 0.80
C ALA A 128 30.27 -29.01 1.07
N ALA A 129 31.30 -28.53 0.36
CA ALA A 129 32.68 -28.97 0.55
C ALA A 129 33.21 -28.68 1.96
N ARG A 130 32.84 -27.55 2.58
CA ARG A 130 33.28 -27.18 3.93
C ARG A 130 32.53 -27.91 5.03
N THR A 131 31.29 -28.33 4.78
CA THR A 131 30.47 -29.06 5.75
C THR A 131 30.61 -30.58 5.64
N GLY A 132 31.37 -31.09 4.67
CA GLY A 132 31.52 -32.53 4.42
C GLY A 132 30.30 -33.17 3.73
N GLU A 133 29.36 -32.35 3.26
CA GLU A 133 28.14 -32.80 2.59
C GLU A 133 28.34 -32.83 1.06
N LYS A 134 27.65 -33.74 0.37
CA LYS A 134 27.67 -33.78 -1.11
C LYS A 134 26.51 -32.95 -1.67
N TRP A 135 26.83 -32.01 -2.55
CA TRP A 135 25.81 -31.33 -3.35
C TRP A 135 25.16 -32.32 -4.31
N ASN A 136 23.85 -32.58 -4.11
CA ASN A 136 23.02 -33.35 -5.02
C ASN A 136 21.99 -32.43 -5.65
N VAL A 137 21.91 -32.47 -6.98
CA VAL A 137 20.89 -31.72 -7.72
C VAL A 137 19.58 -32.49 -7.60
N VAL A 138 18.59 -31.89 -6.92
CA VAL A 138 17.17 -32.25 -7.04
C VAL A 138 16.50 -31.28 -8.01
#